data_AF-A0AAE8U9M8-F1
#
_entry.id   AF-A0AAE8U9M8-F1
#
_cell.length_a   1.000
_cell.length_b   1.000
_cell.length_c   1.000
_cell.angle_alpha   90.00
_cell.angle_beta   90.00
_cell.angle_gamma   90.00
#
_symmetry.space_group_name_H-M   'P 1'
#
loop_
_entity.id
_entity.type
_entity.pdbx_description
1 polymer ?
#
loop_
_entity_poly.entity_id
_entity_poly.type
_entity_poly.pdbx_seq_one_letter_code
_entity_poly.pdbx_strand_id
1 'polypeptide(L)'
;MKNVLQIFFLFMCLLVVVSLWMVQREPSIITPSPERATIYAEELGEKLQATNFTKQVLQAIRSAGYSPDSTVGYLIDSPAHQVITIQLHDGEEIDVSTESEIQSIIDELAEKNNMHLFMVDVQLLERE
;
A
#
# COMPACT_ATOMS: atom_id res chain seq x y z
N MET A 1 11.57 7.71 55.96
CA MET A 1 10.77 8.61 55.10
C MET A 1 11.59 9.33 54.02
N LYS A 2 12.76 9.90 54.33
CA LYS A 2 13.60 10.64 53.35
C LYS A 2 14.04 9.79 52.13
N ASN A 3 14.46 8.54 52.36
CA ASN A 3 14.92 7.65 51.28
C ASN A 3 13.77 7.19 50.35
N VAL A 4 12.55 7.01 50.89
CA VAL A 4 11.38 6.61 50.10
C VAL A 4 10.93 7.75 49.20
N LEU A 5 10.94 8.98 49.71
CA LEU A 5 10.62 10.18 48.93
C LEU A 5 11.64 10.41 47.81
N GLN A 6 12.92 10.16 48.08
CA GLN A 6 13.99 10.31 47.09
C GLN A 6 13.91 9.25 45.98
N ILE A 7 13.56 8.00 46.31
CA ILE A 7 13.33 6.93 45.32
C ILE A 7 12.10 7.27 44.45
N PHE A 8 11.01 7.74 45.06
CA PHE A 8 9.82 8.16 44.32
C PHE A 8 10.13 9.30 43.34
N PHE A 9 10.92 10.29 43.77
CA PHE A 9 11.33 11.40 42.92
C PHE A 9 12.20 10.94 41.73
N LEU A 10 13.15 10.03 41.96
CA LEU A 10 13.98 9.45 40.90
C LEU A 10 13.16 8.65 39.90
N PHE A 11 12.16 7.90 40.37
CA PHE A 11 11.27 7.13 39.50
C PHE A 11 10.41 8.05 38.60
N MET A 12 9.90 9.16 39.15
CA MET A 12 9.18 10.18 38.37
C MET A 12 10.07 10.82 37.29
N CYS A 13 11.31 11.19 37.63
CA CYS A 13 12.27 11.71 36.63
C CYS A 13 12.55 10.69 35.52
N LEU A 14 12.72 9.42 35.87
CA LEU A 14 12.95 8.36 34.89
C LEU A 14 11.78 8.23 33.90
N LEU A 15 10.54 8.27 34.40
CA LEU A 15 9.35 8.21 33.55
C LEU A 15 9.27 9.38 32.56
N VAL A 16 9.64 10.59 33.00
CA VAL A 16 9.66 11.79 32.13
C VAL A 16 10.74 11.68 31.04
N VAL A 17 11.91 11.13 31.36
CA VAL A 17 12.98 10.94 30.37
C VAL A 17 12.60 9.88 29.34
N VAL A 18 11.97 8.77 29.77
CA VAL A 18 11.50 7.71 28.87
C VAL A 18 10.38 8.20 27.96
N SER A 19 9.44 9.00 28.47
CA SER A 19 8.37 9.56 27.63
C SER A 19 8.88 10.56 26.60
N LEU A 20 9.83 11.44 26.97
CA LEU A 20 10.51 12.33 26.04
C LEU A 20 11.26 11.55 24.95
N TRP A 21 11.93 10.46 25.33
CA TRP A 21 12.62 9.59 24.38
C TRP A 21 11.67 8.85 23.42
N MET A 22 10.46 8.50 23.86
CA MET A 22 9.44 7.92 22.97
C MET A 22 8.91 8.95 21.96
N VAL A 23 8.64 10.19 22.39
CA VAL A 23 8.16 11.26 21.50
C VAL A 23 9.18 11.60 20.42
N GLN A 24 10.48 11.57 20.74
CA GLN A 24 11.54 11.88 19.77
C GLN A 24 11.76 10.76 18.73
N ARG A 25 11.20 9.56 18.95
CA ARG A 25 11.26 8.43 18.01
C ARG A 25 10.11 8.39 17.02
N GLU A 26 9.21 9.38 17.01
CA GLU A 26 8.28 9.49 15.90
C GLU A 26 9.09 9.58 14.59
N PRO A 27 8.92 8.61 13.67
CA PRO A 27 9.57 8.70 12.37
C PRO A 27 9.08 10.00 11.75
N SER A 28 10.01 10.87 11.36
CA SER A 28 9.66 12.07 10.61
C SER A 28 8.91 11.61 9.37
N ILE A 29 7.60 11.80 9.34
CA ILE A 29 6.79 11.57 8.16
C ILE A 29 7.31 12.60 7.16
N ILE A 30 8.18 12.15 6.26
CA ILE A 30 8.59 12.96 5.11
C ILE A 30 7.34 13.01 4.25
N THR A 31 6.52 14.04 4.44
CA THR A 31 5.41 14.31 3.54
C THR A 31 6.03 14.49 2.15
N PRO A 32 5.67 13.65 1.16
CA PRO A 32 6.17 13.84 -0.19
C PRO A 32 5.83 15.27 -0.63
N SER A 33 6.80 15.96 -1.24
CA SER A 33 6.51 17.26 -1.86
C SER A 33 5.42 17.02 -2.92
N PRO A 34 4.28 17.73 -2.88
CA PRO A 34 3.18 17.50 -3.82
C PRO A 34 3.64 17.52 -5.28
N GLU A 35 4.56 18.42 -5.62
CA GLU A 35 5.15 18.52 -6.95
C GLU A 35 5.89 17.25 -7.40
N ARG A 36 6.64 16.59 -6.49
CA ARG A 36 7.34 15.33 -6.82
C ARG A 36 6.37 14.15 -6.96
N ALA A 37 5.33 14.11 -6.14
CA ALA A 37 4.28 13.10 -6.26
C ALA A 37 3.55 13.24 -7.60
N THR A 38 3.27 14.48 -8.04
CA THR A 38 2.67 14.75 -9.35
C THR A 38 3.55 14.27 -10.50
N ILE A 39 4.84 14.63 -10.50
CA ILE A 39 5.78 14.19 -11.55
C ILE A 39 5.85 12.66 -11.61
N TYR A 40 5.97 12.01 -10.45
CA TYR A 40 6.02 10.55 -10.40
C TYR A 40 4.74 9.89 -10.92
N ALA A 41 3.57 10.40 -10.53
CA ALA A 41 2.28 9.88 -10.98
C ALA A 41 2.10 10.03 -12.50
N GLU A 42 2.57 11.13 -13.07
CA GLU A 42 2.52 11.37 -14.52
C GLU A 42 3.46 10.41 -15.28
N GLU A 43 4.72 10.27 -14.83
CA GLU A 43 5.69 9.32 -15.40
C GLU A 43 5.19 7.86 -15.32
N LEU A 44 4.63 7.46 -14.18
CA LEU A 44 4.06 6.13 -14.01
C LEU A 44 2.82 5.95 -14.90
N GLY A 45 1.97 6.96 -15.00
CA GLY A 45 0.80 6.97 -15.89
C GLY A 45 1.18 6.74 -17.35
N GLU A 46 2.19 7.45 -17.85
CA GLU A 46 2.73 7.23 -19.20
C GLU A 46 3.27 5.81 -19.38
N LYS A 47 3.98 5.29 -18.37
CA LYS A 47 4.55 3.95 -18.40
C LYS A 47 3.47 2.86 -18.41
N LEU A 48 2.41 3.01 -17.62
CA LEU A 48 1.26 2.10 -17.62
C LEU A 48 0.62 2.00 -19.01
N GLN A 49 0.50 3.13 -19.72
CA GLN A 49 -0.01 3.18 -21.09
C GLN A 49 0.97 2.56 -22.09
N ALA A 50 2.24 2.96 -22.06
CA ALA A 50 3.26 2.50 -22.99
C ALA A 50 3.46 0.97 -22.92
N THR A 51 3.33 0.39 -21.73
CA THR A 51 3.47 -1.06 -21.50
C THR A 51 2.15 -1.82 -21.70
N ASN A 52 1.01 -1.14 -21.91
CA ASN A 52 -0.32 -1.75 -21.86
C ASN A 52 -0.56 -2.54 -20.55
N PHE A 53 -0.01 -2.06 -19.43
CA PHE A 53 0.00 -2.81 -18.17
C PHE A 53 -1.38 -3.23 -17.71
N THR A 54 -2.36 -2.31 -17.72
CA THR A 54 -3.75 -2.60 -17.35
C THR A 54 -4.33 -3.78 -18.14
N LYS A 55 -4.03 -3.86 -19.45
CA LYS A 55 -4.47 -4.97 -20.28
C LYS A 55 -3.79 -6.28 -19.88
N GLN A 56 -2.50 -6.25 -19.57
CA GLN A 56 -1.75 -7.42 -19.10
C GLN A 56 -2.33 -7.93 -17.77
N VAL A 57 -2.60 -7.03 -16.82
CA VAL A 57 -3.22 -7.36 -15.52
C VAL A 57 -4.58 -8.04 -15.73
N LEU A 58 -5.49 -7.40 -16.47
CA LEU A 58 -6.82 -7.97 -16.72
C LEU A 58 -6.76 -9.33 -17.42
N GLN A 59 -5.83 -9.51 -18.36
CA GLN A 59 -5.65 -10.79 -19.04
C GLN A 59 -5.09 -11.88 -18.11
N ALA A 60 -4.12 -11.53 -17.27
CA ALA A 60 -3.53 -12.47 -16.31
C ALA A 60 -4.54 -12.91 -15.25
N ILE A 61 -5.29 -11.97 -14.68
CA ILE A 61 -6.35 -12.25 -13.70
C ILE A 61 -7.44 -13.16 -14.31
N ARG A 62 -7.87 -12.89 -15.56
CA ARG A 62 -8.79 -13.79 -16.29
C ARG A 62 -8.21 -15.17 -16.55
N SER A 63 -6.90 -15.25 -16.83
CA SER A 63 -6.22 -16.53 -17.07
C SER A 63 -6.09 -17.37 -15.79
N ALA A 64 -6.07 -16.73 -14.63
CA ALA A 64 -6.12 -17.38 -13.31
C ALA A 64 -7.54 -17.84 -12.91
N GLY A 65 -8.57 -17.51 -13.72
CA GLY A 65 -9.95 -17.97 -13.51
C GLY A 65 -10.88 -16.95 -12.86
N TYR A 66 -10.39 -15.73 -12.59
CA TYR A 66 -11.20 -14.66 -12.01
C TYR A 66 -11.95 -13.85 -13.09
N SER A 67 -13.02 -13.16 -12.68
CA SER A 67 -13.85 -12.31 -13.56
C SER A 67 -13.72 -10.83 -13.18
N PRO A 68 -12.62 -10.15 -13.56
CA PRO A 68 -12.44 -8.75 -13.26
C PRO A 68 -13.30 -7.86 -14.15
N ASP A 69 -13.69 -6.71 -13.61
CA ASP A 69 -14.26 -5.63 -14.37
C ASP A 69 -13.33 -5.19 -15.52
N SER A 70 -13.89 -4.48 -16.49
CA SER A 70 -13.10 -3.95 -17.60
C SER A 70 -12.21 -2.76 -17.20
N THR A 71 -12.38 -2.23 -16.00
CA THR A 71 -11.60 -1.12 -15.45
C THR A 71 -10.71 -1.54 -14.29
N VAL A 72 -9.65 -0.77 -14.06
CA VAL A 72 -8.70 -0.93 -12.96
C VAL A 72 -8.49 0.45 -12.35
N GLY A 73 -8.60 0.55 -11.03
CA GLY A 73 -8.31 1.78 -10.29
C GLY A 73 -6.81 1.89 -9.98
N TYR A 74 -6.27 3.11 -10.03
CA TYR A 74 -4.91 3.39 -9.60
C TYR A 74 -4.92 4.58 -8.64
N LEU A 75 -4.23 4.44 -7.51
CA LEU A 75 -3.91 5.53 -6.60
C LEU A 75 -2.40 5.59 -6.45
N ILE A 76 -1.79 6.68 -6.92
CA ILE A 76 -0.33 6.84 -6.99
C ILE A 76 0.05 8.03 -6.14
N ASP A 77 0.70 7.77 -5.00
CA ASP A 77 1.26 8.81 -4.13
C ASP A 77 2.79 8.82 -4.22
N SER A 78 3.42 7.66 -4.10
CA SER A 78 4.88 7.52 -4.20
C SER A 78 5.27 6.11 -4.66
N PRO A 79 6.55 5.88 -5.04
CA PRO A 79 7.04 4.53 -5.37
C PRO A 79 6.84 3.47 -4.28
N ALA A 80 6.75 3.90 -3.02
CA ALA A 80 6.52 3.03 -1.87
C ALA A 80 5.04 2.96 -1.47
N HIS A 81 4.18 3.80 -2.06
CA HIS A 81 2.77 3.89 -1.74
C HIS A 81 1.96 4.12 -3.02
N GLN A 82 1.67 3.02 -3.70
CA GLN A 82 0.82 2.99 -4.88
C GLN A 82 -0.12 1.78 -4.76
N VAL A 83 -1.39 2.00 -5.07
CA VAL A 83 -2.47 1.01 -4.95
C VAL A 83 -3.05 0.75 -6.33
N ILE A 84 -3.31 -0.52 -6.61
CA ILE A 84 -4.08 -0.98 -7.76
C ILE A 84 -5.36 -1.65 -7.26
N THR A 85 -6.51 -1.12 -7.67
CA THR A 85 -7.82 -1.65 -7.27
C THR A 85 -8.40 -2.49 -8.39
N ILE A 86 -8.69 -3.75 -8.09
CA ILE A 86 -9.34 -4.71 -9.01
C ILE A 86 -10.74 -5.00 -8.50
N GLN A 87 -11.73 -4.74 -9.34
CA GLN A 87 -13.12 -5.11 -9.05
C GLN A 87 -13.44 -6.44 -9.72
N LEU A 88 -14.05 -7.38 -8.98
CA LEU A 88 -14.45 -8.70 -9.48
C LEU A 88 -15.99 -8.81 -9.50
N HIS A 89 -16.55 -9.32 -10.60
CA HIS A 89 -18.00 -9.47 -10.81
C HIS A 89 -18.58 -10.74 -10.19
N ASP A 90 -17.79 -11.82 -10.09
CA ASP A 90 -18.24 -13.11 -9.59
C ASP A 90 -17.11 -13.78 -8.78
N GLY A 91 -17.41 -14.21 -7.55
CA GLY A 91 -16.51 -14.94 -6.65
C GLY A 91 -17.24 -15.38 -5.38
N GLU A 92 -16.94 -16.59 -4.88
CA GLU A 92 -17.38 -17.06 -3.54
C GLU A 92 -16.55 -16.34 -2.48
N GLU A 93 -16.94 -15.11 -2.12
CA GLU A 93 -16.23 -14.30 -1.12
C GLU A 93 -14.78 -13.93 -1.55
N ILE A 94 -14.33 -12.71 -1.29
CA ILE A 94 -12.89 -12.42 -1.39
C ILE A 94 -12.28 -12.93 -0.10
N ASP A 95 -11.63 -14.07 -0.16
CA ASP A 95 -10.79 -14.53 0.93
C ASP A 95 -9.35 -14.00 0.78
N VAL A 96 -8.57 -14.12 1.85
CA VAL A 96 -7.16 -13.69 1.87
C VAL A 96 -6.33 -14.42 0.80
N SER A 97 -6.75 -15.62 0.39
CA SER A 97 -6.09 -16.39 -0.67
C SER A 97 -6.24 -15.70 -2.03
N THR A 98 -7.43 -15.18 -2.33
CA THR A 98 -7.74 -14.47 -3.57
C THR A 98 -6.90 -13.20 -3.71
N GLU A 99 -6.87 -12.36 -2.67
CA GLU A 99 -6.07 -11.13 -2.67
C GLU A 99 -4.57 -11.44 -2.83
N SER A 100 -4.08 -12.47 -2.12
CA SER A 100 -2.68 -12.89 -2.20
C SER A 100 -2.28 -13.42 -3.58
N GLU A 101 -3.17 -14.18 -4.24
CA GLU A 101 -2.91 -14.68 -5.59
C GLU A 101 -2.88 -13.53 -6.61
N ILE A 102 -3.84 -12.61 -6.53
CA ILE A 102 -3.87 -11.43 -7.42
C ILE A 102 -2.66 -10.52 -7.17
N GLN A 103 -2.24 -10.36 -5.90
CA GLN A 103 -0.99 -9.68 -5.54
C GLN A 103 0.22 -10.29 -6.25
N SER A 104 0.39 -11.61 -6.17
CA SER A 104 1.50 -12.29 -6.84
C SER A 104 1.50 -12.09 -8.35
N ILE A 105 0.32 -12.16 -8.99
CA ILE A 105 0.18 -11.94 -10.44
C ILE A 105 0.63 -10.52 -10.82
N ILE A 106 0.19 -9.52 -10.04
CA ILE A 106 0.52 -8.12 -10.32
C ILE A 106 1.99 -7.83 -10.03
N ASP A 107 2.57 -8.42 -8.99
CA ASP A 107 3.99 -8.27 -8.67
C ASP A 107 4.88 -8.80 -9.80
N GLU A 108 4.60 -10.00 -10.32
CA GLU A 108 5.33 -10.57 -11.46
C GLU A 108 5.26 -9.67 -12.70
N LEU A 109 4.08 -9.09 -12.97
CA LEU A 109 3.90 -8.16 -14.08
C LEU A 109 4.63 -6.84 -13.82
N ALA A 110 4.61 -6.31 -12.61
CA ALA A 110 5.29 -5.08 -12.25
C ALA A 110 6.81 -5.23 -12.43
N GLU A 111 7.38 -6.32 -11.91
CA GLU A 111 8.80 -6.66 -12.08
C GLU A 111 9.18 -6.80 -13.56
N LYS A 112 8.40 -7.55 -14.33
CA LYS A 112 8.63 -7.74 -15.78
C LYS A 112 8.65 -6.42 -16.55
N ASN A 113 7.89 -5.43 -16.10
CA ASN A 113 7.81 -4.11 -16.73
C ASN A 113 8.71 -3.06 -16.03
N ASN A 114 9.62 -3.49 -15.14
CA ASN A 114 10.52 -2.64 -14.35
C ASN A 114 9.77 -1.54 -13.56
N MET A 115 8.60 -1.85 -13.02
CA MET A 115 7.80 -0.93 -12.21
C MET A 115 7.96 -1.24 -10.73
N HIS A 116 7.69 -0.25 -9.89
CA HIS A 116 7.55 -0.49 -8.46
C HIS A 116 6.33 -1.39 -8.21
N LEU A 117 6.35 -2.12 -7.10
CA LEU A 117 5.26 -3.02 -6.71
C LEU A 117 4.02 -2.22 -6.32
N PHE A 118 2.84 -2.79 -6.55
CA PHE A 118 1.57 -2.19 -6.17
C PHE A 118 1.03 -2.90 -4.94
N MET A 119 0.42 -2.15 -4.02
CA MET A 119 -0.49 -2.74 -3.05
C MET A 119 -1.79 -3.08 -3.77
N VAL A 120 -2.20 -4.35 -3.74
CA VAL A 120 -3.44 -4.77 -4.38
C VAL A 120 -4.61 -4.57 -3.43
N ASP A 121 -5.69 -3.99 -3.95
CA ASP A 121 -6.98 -3.89 -3.30
C ASP A 121 -8.01 -4.60 -4.17
N VAL A 122 -8.63 -5.68 -3.68
CA VAL A 122 -9.63 -6.45 -4.42
C VAL A 122 -11.00 -6.16 -3.85
N GLN A 123 -11.95 -5.79 -4.72
CA GLN A 123 -13.31 -5.45 -4.35
C GLN A 123 -14.31 -6.32 -5.10
N LEU A 124 -15.39 -6.75 -4.44
CA LEU A 124 -16.52 -7.41 -5.09
C LEU A 124 -17.50 -6.35 -5.59
N LEU A 125 -17.90 -6.46 -6.86
CA LEU A 125 -19.06 -5.77 -7.38
C LEU A 125 -20.31 -6.57 -6.98
N GLU A 126 -21.15 -5.97 -6.14
CA GLU A 126 -22.49 -6.49 -5.90
C GLU A 126 -23.29 -6.40 -7.21
N ARG A 127 -23.99 -7.48 -7.59
CA ARG A 127 -24.93 -7.41 -8.71
C ARG A 127 -26.09 -6.49 -8.34
N GLU A 128 -26.29 -5.44 -9.12
CA GLU A 128 -27.52 -4.62 -9.09
C GLU A 128 -28.76 -5.40 -9.56
#